data_AF-A0A2D8M3I3-F1
#
_entry.id   AF-A0A2D8M3I3-F1
#
_cell.length_a   1.000
_cell.length_b   1.000
_cell.length_c   1.000
_cell.angle_alpha   90.00
_cell.angle_beta   90.00
_cell.angle_gamma   90.00
#
_symmetry.space_group_name_H-M   'P 1'
#
loop_
_entity.id
_entity.type
_entity.pdbx_description
1 polymer ?
#
loop_
_entity_poly.entity_id
_entity_poly.type
_entity_poly.pdbx_seq_one_letter_code
_entity_poly.pdbx_strand_id
1 'polypeptide(L)'
;MPKLKTKSSVKKRFKVTKTGKVKSAGAFTSHMMQNKPKSMKRKSRRTQVLSAANAKSILKNWMPYQRRKASGQKSSVEGDK
;
A
#
# COMPACT_ATOMS: atom_id res chain seq x y z
N MET A 1 14.06 -22.40 15.97
CA MET A 1 14.45 -21.35 14.99
C MET A 1 13.25 -20.44 14.68
N PRO A 2 13.28 -19.15 15.06
CA PRO A 2 12.17 -18.24 14.82
C PRO A 2 12.08 -17.84 13.34
N LYS A 3 10.92 -18.06 12.71
CA LYS A 3 10.63 -17.59 11.34
C LYS A 3 10.01 -16.20 11.39
N LEU A 4 10.42 -15.31 10.48
CA LEU A 4 9.75 -14.02 10.29
C LEU A 4 8.26 -14.22 10.01
N LYS A 5 7.41 -13.32 10.52
CA LYS A 5 5.96 -13.41 10.36
C LYS A 5 5.43 -12.14 9.71
N THR A 6 4.43 -12.31 8.84
CA THR A 6 3.68 -11.17 8.31
C THR A 6 2.75 -10.63 9.38
N LYS A 7 2.74 -9.31 9.59
CA LYS A 7 1.82 -8.68 10.54
C LYS A 7 0.39 -8.81 10.03
N SER A 8 -0.46 -9.54 10.77
CA SER A 8 -1.85 -9.84 10.40
C SER A 8 -2.67 -8.57 10.19
N SER A 9 -2.41 -7.52 10.98
CA SER A 9 -3.07 -6.22 10.89
C SER A 9 -2.86 -5.54 9.54
N VAL A 10 -1.69 -5.73 8.93
CA VAL A 10 -1.29 -5.15 7.64
C VAL A 10 -1.89 -5.96 6.50
N LYS A 11 -1.84 -7.30 6.58
CA LYS A 11 -2.47 -8.22 5.62
C LYS A 11 -3.97 -7.94 5.43
N LYS A 12 -4.67 -7.58 6.52
CA LYS A 12 -6.11 -7.26 6.48
C LYS A 12 -6.43 -5.91 5.83
N ARG A 13 -5.49 -4.95 5.83
CA ARG A 13 -5.74 -3.55 5.43
C ARG A 13 -5.16 -3.19 4.06
N PHE A 14 -4.07 -3.83 3.66
CA PHE A 14 -3.30 -3.47 2.46
C PHE A 14 -3.16 -4.64 1.50
N LYS A 15 -3.33 -4.37 0.20
CA LYS A 15 -3.13 -5.36 -0.86
C LYS A 15 -2.03 -4.90 -1.82
N VAL A 16 -1.12 -5.81 -2.16
CA VAL A 16 -0.06 -5.57 -3.15
C VAL A 16 -0.59 -5.91 -4.54
N THR A 17 -0.46 -4.99 -5.49
CA THR A 17 -0.84 -5.22 -6.89
C THR A 17 0.20 -6.11 -7.59
N LYS A 18 -0.14 -6.60 -8.78
CA LYS A 18 0.83 -7.32 -9.65
C LYS A 18 2.09 -6.49 -9.92
N THR A 19 1.92 -5.18 -10.02
CA THR A 19 2.99 -4.19 -10.27
C THR A 19 3.75 -3.74 -9.02
N GLY A 20 3.55 -4.36 -7.85
CA GLY A 20 4.27 -4.03 -6.62
C GLY A 20 3.80 -2.76 -5.90
N LYS A 21 2.72 -2.13 -6.35
CA LYS A 21 2.11 -0.97 -5.68
C LYS A 21 1.20 -1.44 -4.52
N VAL A 22 1.10 -0.65 -3.46
CA VAL A 22 0.24 -0.98 -2.30
C VAL A 22 -1.07 -0.20 -2.40
N LYS A 23 -2.19 -0.92 -2.36
CA LYS A 23 -3.55 -0.36 -2.34
C LYS A 23 -4.12 -0.32 -0.93
N SER A 24 -4.87 0.73 -0.63
CA SER A 24 -5.66 0.90 0.59
C SER A 24 -7.08 1.37 0.28
N ALA A 25 -8.00 1.10 1.21
CA ALA A 25 -9.34 1.69 1.19
C ALA A 25 -9.27 3.19 1.57
N GLY A 26 -10.24 3.98 1.11
CA GLY A 26 -10.40 5.37 1.52
C GLY A 26 -10.77 5.48 2.99
N ALA A 27 -10.24 6.48 3.68
CA ALA A 27 -10.57 6.77 5.07
C ALA A 27 -11.87 7.59 5.17
N PHE A 28 -12.42 7.65 6.39
CA PHE A 28 -13.58 8.48 6.76
C PHE A 28 -14.89 8.11 6.06
N THR A 29 -15.16 6.82 5.82
CA THR A 29 -16.39 6.35 5.14
C THR A 29 -17.31 5.48 5.98
N SER A 30 -17.12 5.42 7.30
CA SER A 30 -17.91 4.51 8.15
C SER A 30 -19.05 5.21 8.92
N HIS A 31 -18.87 6.46 9.32
CA HIS A 31 -19.86 7.22 10.12
C HIS A 31 -19.87 8.71 9.73
N MET A 32 -20.88 9.46 10.20
CA MET A 32 -21.08 10.90 9.95
C MET A 32 -21.13 11.25 8.44
N MET A 33 -21.88 10.49 7.65
CA MET A 33 -22.00 10.72 6.21
C MET A 33 -22.84 11.96 5.84
N GLN A 34 -23.73 12.37 6.73
CA GLN A 34 -24.58 13.55 6.55
C GLN A 34 -23.72 14.82 6.49
N ASN A 35 -22.74 14.94 7.39
CA ASN A 35 -21.87 16.12 7.50
C ASN A 35 -20.80 16.20 6.41
N LYS A 36 -20.62 15.15 5.60
CA LYS A 36 -19.54 15.06 4.60
C LYS A 36 -20.03 15.53 3.23
N PRO A 37 -19.22 16.32 2.50
CA PRO A 37 -19.59 16.76 1.16
C PRO A 37 -19.68 15.58 0.19
N LYS A 38 -20.57 15.69 -0.81
CA LYS A 38 -20.76 14.66 -1.84
C LYS A 38 -19.45 14.36 -2.60
N SER A 39 -18.59 15.36 -2.78
CA SER A 39 -17.28 15.24 -3.42
C SER A 39 -16.31 14.33 -2.65
N MET A 40 -16.21 14.49 -1.33
CA MET A 40 -15.39 13.62 -0.46
C MET A 40 -15.91 12.19 -0.50
N LYS A 41 -17.23 12.00 -0.32
CA LYS A 41 -17.86 10.67 -0.38
C LYS A 41 -17.55 9.96 -1.72
N ARG A 42 -17.57 10.69 -2.84
CA ARG A 42 -17.21 10.14 -4.16
C ARG A 42 -15.74 9.74 -4.25
N LYS A 43 -14.82 10.57 -3.76
CA LYS A 43 -13.36 10.31 -3.80
C LYS A 43 -12.97 9.10 -2.93
N SER A 44 -13.56 8.97 -1.74
CA SER A 44 -13.21 7.90 -0.79
C SER A 44 -13.83 6.52 -1.12
N ARG A 45 -14.78 6.43 -2.06
CA ARG A 45 -15.37 5.15 -2.51
C ARG A 45 -14.35 4.24 -3.21
N ARG A 46 -13.39 4.82 -3.92
CA ARG A 46 -12.42 4.04 -4.70
C ARG A 46 -11.19 3.73 -3.85
N THR A 47 -10.56 2.58 -4.15
CA THR A 47 -9.26 2.25 -3.56
C THR A 47 -8.18 3.17 -4.13
N GLN A 48 -7.25 3.57 -3.28
CA GLN A 48 -6.17 4.48 -3.63
C GLN A 48 -4.83 3.76 -3.53
N VAL A 49 -3.86 4.26 -4.28
CA VAL A 49 -2.47 3.80 -4.21
C VAL A 49 -1.75 4.66 -3.18
N LEU A 50 -1.03 4.02 -2.26
CA LEU A 50 -0.20 4.71 -1.27
C LEU A 50 0.99 5.40 -1.91
N SER A 51 1.48 6.45 -1.26
CA SER A 51 2.75 7.09 -1.60
C SER A 51 3.91 6.09 -1.51
N ALA A 52 4.96 6.33 -2.29
CA ALA A 52 6.12 5.43 -2.36
C ALA A 52 6.79 5.24 -0.99
N ALA A 53 6.90 6.30 -0.19
CA ALA A 53 7.48 6.24 1.15
C ALA A 53 6.70 5.30 2.09
N ASN A 54 5.37 5.46 2.17
CA ASN A 54 4.53 4.62 3.01
C ASN A 54 4.50 3.17 2.53
N ALA A 55 4.45 2.96 1.21
CA ALA A 55 4.52 1.63 0.62
C ALA A 55 5.83 0.90 0.95
N LYS A 56 6.97 1.62 0.93
CA LYS A 56 8.29 1.06 1.27
C LYS A 56 8.35 0.59 2.72
N SER A 57 7.87 1.40 3.67
CA SER A 57 7.82 1.04 5.09
C SER A 57 6.95 -0.18 5.35
N ILE A 58 5.77 -0.26 4.71
CA ILE A 58 4.85 -1.40 4.85
C ILE A 58 5.48 -2.70 4.34
N LEU A 59 6.06 -2.67 3.14
CA LEU A 59 6.61 -3.86 2.49
C LEU A 59 7.92 -4.33 3.13
N LYS A 60 8.79 -3.41 3.56
CA LYS A 60 10.08 -3.76 4.17
C LYS A 60 9.93 -4.29 5.59
N ASN A 61 9.09 -3.65 6.41
CA ASN A 61 9.07 -3.91 7.85
C ASN A 61 8.02 -4.94 8.27
N TRP A 62 6.88 -5.04 7.56
CA TRP A 62 5.72 -5.81 8.06
C TRP A 62 5.26 -6.95 7.15
N MET A 63 5.70 -6.99 5.89
CA MET A 63 5.28 -7.99 4.90
C MET A 63 6.49 -8.63 4.19
N PRO A 64 7.35 -9.37 4.91
CA PRO A 64 8.59 -9.90 4.36
C PRO A 64 8.39 -10.81 3.14
N TYR A 65 7.25 -11.51 3.06
CA TYR A 65 6.93 -12.50 2.01
C TYR A 65 6.14 -11.97 0.82
N GLN A 66 5.60 -10.76 0.87
CA GLN A 66 4.71 -10.22 -0.18
C GLN A 66 5.38 -9.13 -1.03
N ARG A 67 6.71 -9.06 -0.98
CA ARG A 67 7.53 -8.13 -1.77
C ARG A 67 7.55 -8.57 -3.23
N ARG A 68 6.85 -7.84 -4.11
CA ARG A 68 6.94 -8.00 -5.57
C ARG A 68 7.71 -6.81 -6.14
N LYS A 69 8.71 -7.06 -7.00
CA LYS A 69 9.37 -5.98 -7.74
C LYS A 69 8.39 -5.40 -8.76
N ALA A 70 8.38 -4.07 -8.91
CA ALA A 70 7.59 -3.41 -9.94
C ALA A 70 8.10 -3.83 -11.32
N SER A 71 7.20 -4.31 -12.18
CA SER A 71 7.49 -4.79 -13.54
C SER A 71 7.84 -3.66 -14.53
N GLY A 72 8.58 -2.64 -14.08
CA GLY A 72 8.93 -1.46 -14.87
C GLY A 72 9.92 -0.49 -14.21
N GLN A 73 10.48 -0.83 -13.04
CA GLN A 73 11.65 -0.12 -12.51
C GLN A 73 12.87 -0.92 -12.96
N LYS A 74 13.39 -0.60 -14.16
CA LYS A 74 14.78 -0.94 -14.51
C LYS A 74 15.63 -0.31 -13.41
N SER A 75 16.32 -1.15 -12.65
CA SER A 75 17.41 -0.71 -11.80
C SER A 75 18.49 -0.17 -12.74
N SER A 76 18.63 1.15 -12.83
CA SER A 76 19.90 1.76 -13.20
C SER A 76 20.90 1.43 -12.11
N VAL A 77 21.50 0.26 -12.25
CA VAL A 77 22.82 -0.02 -11.73
C VAL A 77 23.74 0.69 -12.71
N GLU A 78 24.23 1.86 -12.34
CA GLU A 78 25.36 2.48 -13.01
C GLU A 78 26.35 2.76 -11.88
N GLY A 79 27.18 1.75 -11.64
CA GLY A 79 28.55 2.00 -11.21
C GLY A 79 29.36 2.49 -12.41
N ASP A 80 30.54 3.01 -12.11
CA ASP A 80 31.60 3.44 -13.03
C ASP A 80 31.45 4.82 -13.68
N LYS A 81 31.49 5.88 -12.85
CA LYS A 81 32.59 6.87 -12.80
C LYS A 81 32.28 8.00 -11.80
#